data_AF-A0A0J1EMB5-F1
#
_entry.id   AF-A0A0J1EMB5-F1
#
_cell.length_a   1.000
_cell.length_b   1.000
_cell.length_c   1.000
_cell.angle_alpha   90.00
_cell.angle_beta   90.00
_cell.angle_gamma   90.00
#
_symmetry.space_group_name_H-M   'P 1'
#
loop_
_entity.id
_entity.type
_entity.pdbx_description
1 polymer ?
#
loop_
_entity_poly.entity_id
_entity_poly.type
_entity_poly.pdbx_seq_one_letter_code
_entity_poly.pdbx_strand_id
1 'polypeptide(L)'
;MRSRCHKRSGQALVEFGLVALVLYMLVGGAITFGIWIYAAGQIQQAANVGARELSQTPLPFDETFEDALDQKIVRQRIYDDRWLVIDLDELEEEIPDYNFFQDVVPRMPLLNQQLAVLYVLETFDHDNDDATPPKRLMRYPGALLNRSQGESDESGIEYPDYVADDYVVQIPFVVERKEEHNNGGGAERIRWVCVVEEIDTEELPDDDSGANPDPFSLTNESAIPADPLDPPESEPPKGVVALRVHYPAQSTWLSSYQDRGAFVSNGGDPNVAIDDAVESLNPEAMKGSLHDSKPLVLENALGESVYAGTYGGKYGLGIHGAMTSPELTGSAIGIRPYRRVLVSHAIFRREVFLPSTEATP
;
A
#
# COMPACT_ATOMS: atom_id res chain seq x y z
N MET A 1 45.26 -22.11 -51.11
CA MET A 1 43.93 -21.95 -50.49
C MET A 1 44.11 -21.67 -49.00
N ARG A 2 43.99 -20.41 -48.57
CA ARG A 2 43.98 -20.05 -47.14
C ARG A 2 42.53 -20.03 -46.66
N SER A 3 42.14 -21.05 -45.91
CA SER A 3 40.85 -21.13 -45.23
C SER A 3 40.78 -20.03 -44.16
N ARG A 4 39.85 -19.07 -44.33
CA ARG A 4 39.43 -18.15 -43.26
C ARG A 4 38.47 -18.92 -42.36
N CYS A 5 38.97 -19.41 -41.23
CA CYS A 5 38.11 -19.88 -40.15
C CYS A 5 37.45 -18.64 -39.52
N HIS A 6 36.23 -18.31 -39.95
CA HIS A 6 35.46 -17.21 -39.38
C HIS A 6 35.03 -17.55 -37.94
N LYS A 7 35.28 -16.61 -37.03
CA LYS A 7 34.83 -16.60 -35.62
C LYS A 7 33.29 -16.69 -35.53
N ARG A 8 32.70 -17.89 -35.66
CA ARG A 8 31.26 -18.14 -35.46
C ARG A 8 30.85 -18.21 -33.99
N SER A 9 31.79 -18.42 -33.08
CA SER A 9 31.52 -18.50 -31.64
C SER A 9 31.04 -17.16 -31.04
N GLY A 10 31.54 -16.03 -31.53
CA GLY A 10 31.13 -14.70 -31.05
C GLY A 10 29.72 -14.30 -31.50
N GLN A 11 29.30 -14.71 -32.70
CA GLN A 11 27.97 -14.42 -33.23
C GLN A 11 26.88 -15.17 -32.45
N ALA A 12 27.10 -16.47 -32.18
CA ALA A 12 26.14 -17.27 -31.41
C ALA A 12 25.96 -16.74 -29.98
N LEU A 13 27.02 -16.21 -29.35
CA LEU A 13 26.93 -15.62 -28.01
C LEU A 13 26.11 -14.31 -28.01
N VAL A 14 26.28 -13.46 -29.04
CA VAL A 14 25.49 -12.23 -29.18
C VAL A 14 24.02 -12.54 -29.48
N GLU A 15 23.75 -13.47 -30.39
CA GLU A 15 22.38 -13.91 -30.70
C GLU A 15 21.71 -14.51 -29.48
N PHE A 16 22.41 -15.38 -28.74
CA PHE A 16 21.89 -15.95 -27.49
C PHE A 16 21.64 -14.87 -26.44
N GLY A 17 22.58 -13.95 -26.24
CA GLY A 17 22.43 -12.85 -25.28
C GLY A 17 21.24 -11.95 -25.60
N LEU A 18 21.04 -11.63 -26.88
CA LEU A 18 19.90 -10.81 -27.32
C LEU A 18 18.58 -11.55 -27.15
N VAL A 19 18.50 -12.82 -27.54
CA VAL A 19 17.28 -13.65 -27.37
C VAL A 19 16.97 -13.83 -25.88
N ALA A 20 17.98 -14.11 -25.05
CA ALA A 20 17.81 -14.25 -23.61
C ALA A 20 17.32 -12.94 -22.96
N LEU A 21 17.88 -11.79 -23.36
CA LEU A 21 17.43 -10.48 -22.86
C LEU A 21 15.99 -10.18 -23.24
N VAL A 22 15.62 -10.41 -24.51
CA VAL A 22 14.24 -10.20 -24.98
C VAL A 22 13.27 -11.12 -24.26
N LEU A 23 13.62 -12.40 -24.09
CA LEU A 23 12.81 -13.36 -23.37
C LEU A 23 12.66 -12.98 -21.89
N TYR A 24 13.74 -12.55 -21.24
CA TYR A 24 13.74 -12.03 -19.87
C TYR A 24 12.75 -10.87 -19.73
N MET A 25 12.82 -9.87 -20.63
CA MET A 25 11.91 -8.72 -20.59
C MET A 25 10.45 -9.12 -20.83
N LEU A 26 10.19 -10.03 -21.78
CA LEU A 26 8.82 -10.49 -22.07
C LEU A 26 8.21 -11.27 -20.90
N VAL A 27 8.97 -12.18 -20.29
CA VAL A 27 8.51 -12.97 -19.14
C VAL A 27 8.31 -12.07 -17.92
N GLY A 28 9.29 -11.22 -17.59
CA GLY A 28 9.19 -10.30 -16.46
C GLY A 28 8.04 -9.31 -16.61
N GLY A 29 7.84 -8.79 -17.83
CA GLY A 29 6.70 -7.95 -18.16
C GLY A 29 5.37 -8.68 -18.00
N ALA A 30 5.23 -9.87 -18.58
CA ALA A 30 4.00 -10.67 -18.51
C ALA A 30 3.62 -11.02 -17.05
N ILE A 31 4.60 -11.40 -16.22
CA ILE A 31 4.37 -11.70 -14.80
C ILE A 31 3.95 -10.43 -14.06
N THR A 32 4.70 -9.33 -14.21
CA THR A 32 4.41 -8.07 -13.50
C THR A 32 3.03 -7.54 -13.85
N PHE A 33 2.71 -7.40 -15.14
CA PHE A 33 1.42 -6.90 -15.58
C PHE A 33 0.28 -7.87 -15.25
N GLY A 34 0.52 -9.19 -15.31
CA GLY A 34 -0.46 -10.20 -14.92
C GLY A 34 -0.88 -10.06 -13.45
N ILE A 35 0.09 -9.91 -12.54
CA ILE A 35 -0.16 -9.68 -11.11
C ILE A 35 -0.91 -8.36 -10.90
N TRP A 36 -0.52 -7.29 -11.60
CA TRP A 36 -1.14 -5.98 -11.44
C TRP A 36 -2.59 -5.94 -11.96
N ILE A 37 -2.88 -6.59 -13.09
CA ILE A 37 -4.24 -6.72 -13.62
C ILE A 37 -5.10 -7.54 -12.66
N TYR A 38 -4.57 -8.64 -12.11
CA TYR A 38 -5.27 -9.43 -11.10
C TYR A 38 -5.59 -8.58 -9.86
N ALA A 39 -4.58 -7.88 -9.31
CA ALA A 39 -4.74 -7.02 -8.14
C ALA A 39 -5.76 -5.91 -8.39
N ALA A 40 -5.71 -5.24 -9.56
CA ALA A 40 -6.68 -4.22 -9.96
C ALA A 40 -8.12 -4.75 -9.96
N GLY A 41 -8.33 -5.97 -10.47
CA GLY A 41 -9.63 -6.64 -10.44
C GLY A 41 -10.13 -6.91 -9.01
N GLN A 42 -9.24 -7.37 -8.12
CA GLN A 42 -9.58 -7.65 -6.72
C GLN A 42 -9.92 -6.38 -5.94
N ILE A 43 -9.10 -5.33 -6.03
CA ILE A 43 -9.40 -4.06 -5.33
C ILE A 43 -10.66 -3.40 -5.87
N GLN A 44 -11.00 -3.59 -7.15
CA GLN A 44 -12.27 -3.09 -7.70
C GLN A 44 -13.48 -3.84 -7.16
N GLN A 45 -13.37 -5.14 -6.93
CA GLN A 45 -14.42 -5.91 -6.26
C GLN A 45 -14.54 -5.50 -4.80
N ALA A 46 -13.41 -5.36 -4.10
CA ALA A 46 -13.37 -4.88 -2.72
C ALA A 46 -14.02 -3.50 -2.57
N ALA A 47 -13.67 -2.54 -3.44
CA ALA A 47 -14.26 -1.20 -3.41
C ALA A 47 -15.78 -1.24 -3.62
N ASN A 48 -16.27 -2.03 -4.58
CA ASN A 48 -17.70 -2.17 -4.84
C ASN A 48 -18.46 -2.78 -3.66
N VAL A 49 -17.93 -3.84 -3.04
CA VAL A 49 -18.54 -4.47 -1.87
C VAL A 49 -18.52 -3.53 -0.67
N GLY A 50 -17.36 -2.92 -0.39
CA GLY A 50 -17.18 -1.97 0.70
C GLY A 50 -18.14 -0.80 0.61
N ALA A 51 -18.16 -0.11 -0.52
CA ALA A 51 -19.01 1.05 -0.73
C ALA A 51 -20.50 0.69 -0.66
N ARG A 52 -20.91 -0.46 -1.20
CA ARG A 52 -22.30 -0.92 -1.18
C ARG A 52 -22.78 -1.29 0.22
N GLU A 53 -21.97 -2.02 0.98
CA GLU A 53 -22.36 -2.42 2.34
C GLU A 53 -22.36 -1.20 3.28
N LEU A 54 -21.39 -0.30 3.12
CA LEU A 54 -21.32 0.92 3.89
C LEU A 54 -22.50 1.84 3.57
N SER A 55 -22.93 1.92 2.30
CA SER A 55 -24.09 2.73 1.92
C SER A 55 -25.41 2.22 2.50
N GLN A 56 -25.48 0.96 2.91
CA GLN A 56 -26.67 0.33 3.50
C GLN A 56 -26.56 0.17 5.03
N THR A 57 -25.48 0.67 5.63
CA THR A 57 -25.29 0.58 7.08
C THR A 57 -26.02 1.72 7.79
N PRO A 58 -26.79 1.44 8.85
CA PRO A 58 -27.49 2.46 9.61
C PRO A 58 -26.50 3.28 10.44
N LEU A 59 -26.04 4.39 9.86
CA LEU A 59 -25.09 5.32 10.47
C LEU A 59 -25.72 6.71 10.68
N PRO A 60 -25.35 7.48 11.72
CA PRO A 60 -25.77 8.86 11.94
C PRO A 60 -25.52 9.79 10.75
N PHE A 61 -26.50 10.61 10.38
CA PHE A 61 -26.49 11.39 9.14
C PHE A 61 -25.42 12.49 9.10
N ASP A 62 -24.92 12.91 10.25
CA ASP A 62 -23.91 13.94 10.46
C ASP A 62 -22.47 13.42 10.53
N GLU A 63 -22.29 12.10 10.58
CA GLU A 63 -20.99 11.44 10.68
C GLU A 63 -20.13 11.62 9.42
N THR A 64 -18.81 11.75 9.59
CA THR A 64 -17.79 11.74 8.52
C THR A 64 -17.46 10.31 8.10
N PHE A 65 -16.70 10.14 7.02
CA PHE A 65 -16.31 8.80 6.57
C PHE A 65 -15.36 8.12 7.57
N GLU A 66 -14.42 8.87 8.13
CA GLU A 66 -13.43 8.41 9.10
C GLU A 66 -14.13 7.95 10.39
N ASP A 67 -15.04 8.76 10.92
CA ASP A 67 -15.84 8.42 12.10
C ASP A 67 -16.68 7.15 11.85
N ALA A 68 -17.27 7.04 10.66
CA ALA A 68 -18.04 5.87 10.26
C ALA A 68 -17.19 4.59 10.21
N LEU A 69 -15.94 4.65 9.76
CA LEU A 69 -15.03 3.50 9.78
C LEU A 69 -14.66 3.08 11.21
N ASP A 70 -14.75 3.98 12.18
CA ASP A 70 -14.46 3.71 13.58
C ASP A 70 -15.65 3.11 14.33
N GLN A 71 -16.86 3.19 13.75
CA GLN A 71 -18.05 2.58 14.32
C GLN A 71 -17.93 1.06 14.43
N LYS A 72 -18.31 0.53 15.60
CA LYS A 72 -18.29 -0.92 15.88
C LYS A 72 -19.02 -1.75 14.83
N ILE A 73 -20.16 -1.27 14.33
CA ILE A 73 -20.96 -1.97 13.32
C ILE A 73 -20.21 -2.09 11.98
N VAL A 74 -19.43 -1.08 11.62
CA VAL A 74 -18.63 -1.06 10.38
C VAL A 74 -17.39 -1.92 10.56
N ARG A 75 -16.68 -1.79 11.69
CA ARG A 75 -15.50 -2.61 12.00
C ARG A 75 -15.80 -4.11 12.03
N GLN A 76 -16.90 -4.52 12.65
CA GLN A 76 -17.25 -5.93 12.76
C GLN A 76 -17.72 -6.56 11.44
N ARG A 77 -18.28 -5.77 10.52
CA ARG A 77 -18.96 -6.30 9.33
C ARG A 77 -18.29 -5.95 8.01
N ILE A 78 -17.80 -4.73 7.87
CA ILE A 78 -17.37 -4.17 6.59
C ILE A 78 -15.86 -4.12 6.52
N TYR A 79 -15.22 -3.31 7.35
CA TYR A 79 -13.79 -3.06 7.25
C TYR A 79 -13.20 -2.69 8.60
N ASP A 80 -12.06 -3.29 8.91
CA ASP A 80 -11.26 -2.96 10.08
C ASP A 80 -9.77 -3.09 9.71
N ASP A 81 -8.99 -2.07 10.04
CA ASP A 81 -7.59 -1.97 9.67
C ASP A 81 -6.70 -2.95 10.44
N ARG A 82 -7.12 -3.43 11.62
CA ARG A 82 -6.39 -4.42 12.43
C ARG A 82 -6.31 -5.78 11.73
N TRP A 83 -7.33 -6.14 10.96
CA TRP A 83 -7.34 -7.37 10.17
C TRP A 83 -6.39 -7.32 8.96
N LEU A 84 -5.68 -6.20 8.71
CA LEU A 84 -4.66 -6.09 7.67
C LEU A 84 -3.35 -6.78 8.02
N VAL A 85 -3.14 -7.17 9.29
CA VAL A 85 -1.93 -7.85 9.75
C VAL A 85 -2.31 -9.06 10.60
N ILE A 86 -1.87 -10.24 10.18
CA ILE A 86 -2.08 -11.50 10.90
C ILE A 86 -0.71 -12.04 11.31
N ASP A 87 -0.52 -12.28 12.60
CA ASP A 87 0.65 -12.96 13.14
C ASP A 87 0.47 -14.47 12.93
N LEU A 88 1.33 -15.04 12.07
CA LEU A 88 1.26 -16.45 11.71
C LEU A 88 1.81 -17.36 12.80
N ASP A 89 2.69 -16.85 13.67
CA ASP A 89 3.27 -17.64 14.73
C ASP A 89 2.22 -17.83 15.84
N GLU A 90 1.52 -16.76 16.25
CA GLU A 90 0.36 -16.83 17.15
C GLU A 90 -0.78 -17.66 16.55
N LEU A 91 -1.04 -17.54 15.24
CA LEU A 91 -2.06 -18.34 14.56
C LEU A 91 -1.76 -19.84 14.59
N GLU A 92 -0.48 -20.21 14.40
CA GLU A 92 -0.04 -21.60 14.43
C GLU A 92 -0.11 -22.19 15.85
N GLU A 93 0.09 -21.36 16.88
CA GLU A 93 -0.10 -21.72 18.29
C GLU A 93 -1.58 -21.91 18.66
N GLU A 94 -2.46 -21.01 18.24
CA GLU A 94 -3.91 -21.10 18.51
C GLU A 94 -4.58 -22.21 17.69
N ILE A 95 -4.23 -22.31 16.40
CA ILE A 95 -4.83 -23.24 15.44
C ILE A 95 -3.72 -23.99 14.67
N PRO A 96 -3.24 -25.12 15.20
CA PRO A 96 -2.29 -25.98 14.50
C PRO A 96 -2.87 -26.47 13.15
N ASP A 97 -2.01 -26.56 12.12
CA ASP A 97 -2.38 -26.99 10.75
C ASP A 97 -3.47 -26.13 10.07
N TYR A 98 -3.56 -24.84 10.42
CA TYR A 98 -4.55 -23.92 9.86
C TYR A 98 -4.48 -23.82 8.32
N ASN A 99 -5.64 -23.56 7.72
CA ASN A 99 -5.77 -23.07 6.35
C ASN A 99 -6.26 -21.62 6.38
N PHE A 100 -5.37 -20.69 6.03
CA PHE A 100 -5.65 -19.24 6.09
C PHE A 100 -6.99 -18.85 5.44
N PHE A 101 -7.29 -19.39 4.25
CA PHE A 101 -8.50 -19.02 3.51
C PHE A 101 -9.77 -19.71 3.99
N GLN A 102 -9.67 -20.77 4.79
CA GLN A 102 -10.82 -21.50 5.33
C GLN A 102 -11.09 -21.17 6.79
N ASP A 103 -10.04 -20.92 7.58
CA ASP A 103 -10.13 -20.75 9.02
C ASP A 103 -10.08 -19.28 9.45
N VAL A 104 -9.30 -18.45 8.75
CA VAL A 104 -9.10 -17.03 9.12
C VAL A 104 -9.96 -16.10 8.27
N VAL A 105 -9.86 -16.18 6.94
CA VAL A 105 -10.55 -15.25 6.03
C VAL A 105 -12.06 -15.16 6.30
N PRO A 106 -12.82 -16.26 6.50
CA PRO A 106 -14.26 -16.16 6.75
C PRO A 106 -14.65 -15.42 8.04
N ARG A 107 -13.70 -15.22 8.98
CA ARG A 107 -13.90 -14.46 10.22
C ARG A 107 -13.66 -12.96 10.05
N MET A 108 -12.99 -12.56 8.98
CA MET A 108 -12.67 -11.16 8.70
C MET A 108 -13.93 -10.37 8.28
N PRO A 109 -13.93 -9.03 8.40
CA PRO A 109 -14.93 -8.17 7.79
C PRO A 109 -14.97 -8.30 6.26
N LEU A 110 -16.11 -8.01 5.63
CA LEU A 110 -16.36 -8.30 4.21
C LEU A 110 -15.32 -7.69 3.25
N LEU A 111 -14.88 -6.45 3.49
CA LEU A 111 -13.85 -5.79 2.69
C LEU A 111 -12.50 -6.47 2.90
N ASN A 112 -12.11 -6.73 4.15
CA ASN A 112 -10.88 -7.46 4.47
C ASN A 112 -10.85 -8.85 3.82
N GLN A 113 -11.99 -9.56 3.75
CA GLN A 113 -12.08 -10.84 3.04
C GLN A 113 -11.70 -10.72 1.56
N GLN A 114 -12.14 -9.64 0.88
CA GLN A 114 -11.77 -9.40 -0.51
C GLN A 114 -10.29 -9.01 -0.66
N LEU A 115 -9.71 -8.33 0.34
CA LEU A 115 -8.30 -7.94 0.32
C LEU A 115 -7.34 -9.07 0.68
N ALA A 116 -7.80 -10.09 1.41
CA ALA A 116 -6.96 -11.17 1.93
C ALA A 116 -6.15 -11.91 0.84
N VAL A 117 -6.66 -11.99 -0.39
CA VAL A 117 -5.95 -12.61 -1.53
C VAL A 117 -4.74 -11.80 -2.01
N LEU A 118 -4.64 -10.53 -1.61
CA LEU A 118 -3.54 -9.62 -1.92
C LEU A 118 -2.48 -9.56 -0.82
N TYR A 119 -2.69 -10.29 0.28
CA TYR A 119 -1.75 -10.27 1.40
C TYR A 119 -0.43 -10.93 0.97
N VAL A 120 0.64 -10.38 1.51
CA VAL A 120 2.00 -10.86 1.32
C VAL A 120 2.46 -11.55 2.60
N LEU A 121 3.22 -12.62 2.42
CA LEU A 121 3.98 -13.23 3.49
C LEU A 121 5.25 -12.41 3.70
N GLU A 122 5.47 -11.92 4.92
CA GLU A 122 6.69 -11.24 5.31
C GLU A 122 7.23 -11.81 6.61
N THR A 123 8.55 -11.84 6.70
CA THR A 123 9.28 -12.06 7.94
C THR A 123 9.96 -10.77 8.32
N PHE A 124 9.77 -10.30 9.55
CA PHE A 124 10.40 -9.06 10.01
C PHE A 124 10.95 -9.19 11.43
N ASP A 125 12.06 -8.50 11.66
CA ASP A 125 12.66 -8.35 12.98
C ASP A 125 11.98 -7.15 13.67
N HIS A 126 11.26 -7.39 14.76
CA HIS A 126 10.36 -6.41 15.36
C HIS A 126 11.01 -5.58 16.46
N ASP A 127 12.06 -6.09 17.10
CA ASP A 127 12.75 -5.49 18.25
C ASP A 127 14.23 -5.21 17.98
N ASN A 128 14.78 -5.64 16.83
CA ASN A 128 16.17 -5.47 16.47
C ASN A 128 17.11 -6.11 17.51
N ASP A 129 16.66 -7.21 18.13
CA ASP A 129 17.43 -8.09 19.01
C ASP A 129 17.67 -9.42 18.31
N ASP A 130 18.94 -9.72 18.01
CA ASP A 130 19.35 -11.00 17.38
C ASP A 130 18.96 -12.24 18.22
N ALA A 131 18.63 -12.07 19.51
CA ALA A 131 18.15 -13.14 20.37
C ALA A 131 16.67 -13.49 20.18
N THR A 132 15.87 -12.57 19.64
CA THR A 132 14.44 -12.75 19.41
C THR A 132 14.21 -13.28 17.99
N PRO A 133 13.42 -14.35 17.80
CA PRO A 133 13.12 -14.82 16.45
C PRO A 133 12.31 -13.77 15.67
N PRO A 134 12.54 -13.62 14.35
CA PRO A 134 11.73 -12.74 13.53
C PRO A 134 10.29 -13.25 13.46
N LYS A 135 9.34 -12.32 13.48
CA LYS A 135 7.91 -12.64 13.37
C LYS A 135 7.53 -12.95 11.93
N ARG A 136 6.67 -13.95 11.74
CA ARG A 136 6.06 -14.28 10.45
C ARG A 136 4.69 -13.64 10.35
N LEU A 137 4.52 -12.71 9.42
CA LEU A 137 3.26 -12.00 9.19
C LEU A 137 2.66 -12.34 7.84
N MET A 138 1.34 -12.47 7.80
CA MET A 138 0.54 -12.40 6.59
C MET A 138 -0.19 -11.06 6.61
N ARG A 139 0.22 -10.13 5.75
CA ARG A 139 -0.27 -8.74 5.83
C ARG A 139 -0.59 -8.11 4.49
N TYR A 140 -1.41 -7.08 4.49
CA TYR A 140 -1.57 -6.23 3.32
C TYR A 140 -0.26 -5.50 2.98
N PRO A 141 0.14 -5.41 1.70
CA PRO A 141 1.38 -4.74 1.34
C PRO A 141 1.31 -3.23 1.58
N GLY A 142 2.43 -2.66 2.06
CA GLY A 142 2.54 -1.26 2.50
C GLY A 142 3.66 -1.10 3.55
N ALA A 143 3.76 0.07 4.17
CA ALA A 143 4.56 0.25 5.38
C ALA A 143 3.86 -0.40 6.57
N LEU A 144 4.62 -1.14 7.38
CA LEU A 144 4.17 -1.63 8.67
C LEU A 144 4.55 -0.59 9.74
N LEU A 145 3.58 -0.08 10.47
CA LEU A 145 3.77 0.91 11.52
C LEU A 145 3.34 0.33 12.86
N ASN A 146 4.01 0.73 13.95
CA ASN A 146 3.50 0.49 15.29
C ASN A 146 2.31 1.42 15.54
N ARG A 147 1.15 0.84 15.84
CA ARG A 147 0.02 1.61 16.35
C ARG A 147 0.46 2.28 17.66
N SER A 148 0.13 3.56 17.84
CA SER A 148 0.57 4.31 19.01
C SER A 148 0.09 3.66 20.30
N GLN A 149 1.03 3.21 21.14
CA GLN A 149 0.75 2.68 22.48
C GLN A 149 -0.06 3.71 23.29
N GLY A 150 -1.33 3.41 23.56
CA GLY A 150 -2.18 4.23 24.44
C GLY A 150 -3.63 4.41 23.99
N GLU A 151 -3.96 4.18 22.72
CA GLU A 151 -5.36 4.10 22.29
C GLU A 151 -5.88 2.68 22.56
N SER A 152 -6.37 2.46 23.78
CA SER A 152 -7.20 1.29 24.03
C SER A 152 -8.34 1.29 23.03
N ASP A 153 -8.60 0.16 22.37
CA ASP A 153 -9.72 0.06 21.44
C ASP A 153 -11.05 0.25 22.18
N GLU A 154 -11.59 1.47 22.14
CA GLU A 154 -12.85 1.82 22.81
C GLU A 154 -14.05 1.13 22.16
N SER A 155 -13.86 0.49 21.00
CA SER A 155 -14.89 -0.24 20.27
C SER A 155 -15.40 -1.48 21.04
N GLY A 156 -14.60 -1.99 21.98
CA GLY A 156 -14.90 -3.21 22.74
C GLY A 156 -15.12 -4.43 21.83
N ILE A 157 -14.39 -4.48 20.70
CA ILE A 157 -14.28 -5.66 19.85
C ILE A 157 -13.15 -6.52 20.42
N GLU A 158 -13.44 -7.79 20.65
CA GLU A 158 -12.43 -8.77 21.03
C GLU A 158 -11.89 -9.39 19.75
N TYR A 159 -10.58 -9.28 19.55
CA TYR A 159 -9.88 -9.88 18.43
C TYR A 159 -9.22 -11.18 18.87
N PRO A 160 -9.10 -12.20 17.99
CA PRO A 160 -8.22 -13.33 18.23
C PRO A 160 -6.77 -12.88 18.41
N ASP A 161 -5.99 -13.62 19.19
CA ASP A 161 -4.60 -13.26 19.55
C ASP A 161 -3.69 -13.18 18.29
N TYR A 162 -4.02 -13.94 17.24
CA TYR A 162 -3.32 -13.88 15.97
C TYR A 162 -3.60 -12.64 15.10
N VAL A 163 -4.55 -11.79 15.49
CA VAL A 163 -4.74 -10.48 14.84
C VAL A 163 -3.79 -9.50 15.50
N ALA A 164 -2.77 -9.09 14.76
CA ALA A 164 -1.70 -8.25 15.30
C ALA A 164 -2.15 -6.77 15.37
N ASP A 165 -2.96 -6.45 16.37
CA ASP A 165 -3.60 -5.15 16.59
C ASP A 165 -2.62 -4.03 16.97
N ASP A 166 -1.44 -4.38 17.48
CA ASP A 166 -0.28 -3.50 17.69
C ASP A 166 0.25 -2.88 16.39
N TYR A 167 -0.11 -3.42 15.23
CA TYR A 167 0.33 -2.92 13.93
C TYR A 167 -0.78 -2.24 13.13
N VAL A 168 -0.35 -1.31 12.27
CA VAL A 168 -1.19 -0.70 11.24
C VAL A 168 -0.44 -0.65 9.92
N VAL A 169 -1.15 -0.92 8.83
CA VAL A 169 -0.60 -0.83 7.47
C VAL A 169 -1.03 0.50 6.85
N GLN A 170 -0.05 1.28 6.40
CA GLN A 170 -0.27 2.48 5.59
C GLN A 170 0.60 2.45 4.34
N ILE A 171 0.16 3.15 3.30
CA ILE A 171 0.84 3.12 2.00
C ILE A 171 1.60 4.43 1.80
N PRO A 172 2.91 4.40 1.53
CA PRO A 172 3.63 5.59 1.11
C PRO A 172 3.40 5.84 -0.39
N PHE A 173 2.54 6.80 -0.71
CA PHE A 173 2.38 7.28 -2.07
C PHE A 173 3.54 8.21 -2.43
N VAL A 174 4.39 7.78 -3.38
CA VAL A 174 5.55 8.59 -3.79
C VAL A 174 5.09 9.66 -4.77
N VAL A 175 5.02 10.90 -4.30
CA VAL A 175 4.56 12.07 -5.06
C VAL A 175 5.66 12.53 -6.01
N GLU A 176 6.85 12.75 -5.47
CA GLU A 176 8.00 13.17 -6.24
C GLU A 176 9.30 12.56 -5.72
N ARG A 177 10.35 12.65 -6.54
CA ARG A 177 11.71 12.30 -6.14
C ARG A 177 12.50 13.59 -6.21
N LYS A 178 13.17 13.95 -5.11
CA LYS A 178 13.85 15.23 -4.98
C LYS A 178 14.95 15.38 -6.03
N GLU A 179 14.83 16.38 -6.90
CA GLU A 179 15.93 16.83 -7.75
C GLU A 179 16.87 17.69 -6.91
N GLU A 180 18.01 17.13 -6.50
CA GLU A 180 19.20 17.91 -6.12
C GLU A 180 20.44 17.06 -5.79
N HIS A 181 20.37 15.72 -5.87
CA HIS A 181 21.60 14.93 -5.97
C HIS A 181 22.04 14.81 -7.43
N ASN A 182 22.63 15.89 -7.95
CA ASN A 182 23.43 15.85 -9.17
C ASN A 182 24.48 14.73 -8.98
N ASN A 183 24.33 13.61 -9.72
CA ASN A 183 25.07 12.33 -9.64
C ASN A 183 24.38 11.16 -8.90
N GLY A 184 23.05 11.04 -8.97
CA GLY A 184 22.34 9.80 -8.67
C GLY A 184 21.75 9.74 -7.26
N GLY A 185 20.48 9.32 -7.17
CA GLY A 185 19.80 9.03 -5.92
C GLY A 185 19.23 10.26 -5.19
N GLY A 186 18.23 10.93 -5.78
CA GLY A 186 17.37 11.83 -5.02
C GLY A 186 16.46 11.03 -4.09
N ALA A 187 16.29 11.51 -2.86
CA ALA A 187 15.39 10.89 -1.88
C ALA A 187 13.93 11.00 -2.29
N GLU A 188 13.09 10.10 -1.78
CA GLU A 188 11.67 10.05 -2.12
C GLU A 188 10.86 10.97 -1.22
N ARG A 189 10.01 11.82 -1.80
CA ARG A 189 8.97 12.56 -1.07
C ARG A 189 7.67 11.77 -1.15
N ILE A 190 7.14 11.41 0.01
CA ILE A 190 5.99 10.53 0.14
C ILE A 190 4.82 11.24 0.78
N ARG A 191 3.63 10.79 0.43
CA ARG A 191 2.37 11.11 1.08
C ARG A 191 1.83 9.82 1.71
N TRP A 192 1.45 9.85 2.98
CA TRP A 192 0.79 8.73 3.64
C TRP A 192 -0.66 8.67 3.19
N VAL A 193 -1.07 7.49 2.74
CA VAL A 193 -2.48 7.17 2.43
C VAL A 193 -2.90 5.91 3.16
N CYS A 194 -4.17 5.85 3.54
CA CYS A 194 -4.74 4.66 4.16
C CYS A 194 -5.01 3.59 3.08
N VAL A 195 -5.20 2.32 3.48
CA VAL A 195 -5.60 1.27 2.53
C VAL A 195 -7.00 1.55 1.97
N VAL A 196 -7.88 2.05 2.83
CA VAL A 196 -9.24 2.50 2.51
C VAL A 196 -9.35 3.96 2.93
N GLU A 197 -9.79 4.82 2.02
CA GLU A 197 -10.05 6.24 2.27
C GLU A 197 -11.29 6.71 1.50
N GLU A 198 -11.83 7.86 1.86
CA GLU A 198 -12.84 8.53 1.06
C GLU A 198 -12.21 9.16 -0.20
N ILE A 199 -12.96 9.21 -1.30
CA ILE A 199 -12.62 10.03 -2.45
C ILE A 199 -12.91 11.47 -2.05
N ASP A 200 -11.87 12.11 -1.55
CA ASP A 200 -11.87 13.52 -1.25
C ASP A 200 -11.23 14.33 -2.41
N THR A 201 -11.74 15.54 -2.62
CA THR A 201 -11.23 16.59 -3.50
C THR A 201 -10.16 17.47 -2.86
N GLU A 202 -9.99 17.46 -1.52
CA GLU A 202 -8.95 18.22 -0.79
C GLU A 202 -7.51 17.83 -1.17
N GLU A 203 -7.28 16.57 -1.56
CA GLU A 203 -5.92 16.03 -1.73
C GLU A 203 -5.35 16.16 -3.15
N LEU A 204 -5.98 16.97 -4.02
CA LEU A 204 -5.42 17.26 -5.34
C LEU A 204 -4.29 18.30 -5.20
N PRO A 205 -3.13 18.08 -5.85
CA PRO A 205 -1.95 18.93 -5.70
C PRO A 205 -2.13 20.40 -6.11
N ASP A 206 -3.26 20.76 -6.74
CA ASP A 206 -3.55 22.10 -7.25
C ASP A 206 -4.76 22.78 -6.56
N ASP A 207 -5.44 22.14 -5.59
CA ASP A 207 -6.75 22.61 -5.08
C ASP A 207 -6.95 22.41 -3.56
N ASP A 208 -6.04 22.95 -2.76
CA ASP A 208 -6.12 22.99 -1.29
C ASP A 208 -6.79 24.30 -0.78
N SER A 209 -7.76 24.84 -1.54
CA SER A 209 -8.27 26.20 -1.31
C SER A 209 -9.78 26.35 -1.11
N GLY A 210 -10.53 25.25 -1.07
CA GLY A 210 -11.97 25.25 -0.82
C GLY A 210 -12.36 24.73 0.56
N ALA A 211 -13.45 25.26 1.14
CA ALA A 211 -14.17 24.58 2.21
C ALA A 211 -14.83 23.34 1.57
N ASN A 212 -14.14 22.22 1.66
CA ASN A 212 -14.48 21.07 0.87
C ASN A 212 -15.60 20.25 1.55
N PRO A 213 -16.40 19.52 0.78
CA PRO A 213 -17.51 18.79 1.31
C PRO A 213 -17.25 17.29 1.33
N ASP A 214 -16.93 16.73 2.50
CA ASP A 214 -17.12 15.32 2.89
C ASP A 214 -18.39 14.71 2.28
N PRO A 215 -18.30 13.98 1.14
CA PRO A 215 -19.49 13.55 0.43
C PRO A 215 -20.29 12.52 1.24
N PHE A 216 -19.65 11.86 2.21
CA PHE A 216 -20.28 10.94 3.15
C PHE A 216 -21.35 11.58 4.04
N SER A 217 -21.07 12.78 4.56
CA SER A 217 -21.94 13.46 5.52
C SER A 217 -23.12 14.14 4.81
N LEU A 218 -24.31 14.06 5.42
CA LEU A 218 -25.52 14.73 4.91
C LEU A 218 -25.65 16.16 5.44
N THR A 219 -25.00 16.48 6.55
CA THR A 219 -25.07 17.82 7.18
C THR A 219 -24.05 18.79 6.64
N ASN A 220 -23.02 18.27 5.96
CA ASN A 220 -21.88 18.98 5.41
C ASN A 220 -22.04 20.52 5.39
N GLU A 221 -21.49 21.16 6.42
CA GLU A 221 -21.62 22.60 6.66
C GLU A 221 -20.73 23.43 5.74
N SER A 222 -19.84 22.79 4.97
CA SER A 222 -18.77 23.45 4.19
C SER A 222 -19.22 24.26 2.97
N ALA A 223 -20.52 24.34 2.66
CA ALA A 223 -21.01 25.17 1.55
C ALA A 223 -21.43 26.60 1.98
N ILE A 224 -20.76 27.20 2.97
CA ILE A 224 -20.87 28.65 3.21
C ILE A 224 -19.78 29.32 2.36
N PRO A 225 -20.12 30.01 1.25
CA PRO A 225 -19.11 30.66 0.42
C PRO A 225 -18.32 31.67 1.25
N ALA A 226 -16.99 31.64 1.12
CA ALA A 226 -16.07 32.53 1.82
C ALA A 226 -16.33 34.02 1.48
N ASP A 227 -16.92 34.30 0.31
CA ASP A 227 -17.38 35.63 -0.11
C ASP A 227 -18.86 35.59 -0.56
N PRO A 228 -19.75 36.44 -0.02
CA PRO A 228 -21.14 36.58 -0.48
C PRO A 228 -21.32 36.93 -1.96
N LEU A 229 -20.25 37.32 -2.66
CA LEU A 229 -20.24 37.68 -4.08
C LEU A 229 -19.81 36.54 -5.01
N ASP A 230 -19.31 35.43 -4.49
CA ASP A 230 -18.99 34.27 -5.33
C ASP A 230 -20.28 33.59 -5.82
N PRO A 231 -20.34 33.20 -7.11
CA PRO A 231 -21.47 32.43 -7.61
C PRO A 231 -21.61 31.16 -6.74
N PRO A 232 -22.83 30.71 -6.41
CA PRO A 232 -22.99 29.46 -5.68
C PRO A 232 -22.36 28.36 -6.51
N GLU A 233 -21.21 27.86 -6.07
CA GLU A 233 -20.65 26.64 -6.60
C GLU A 233 -21.74 25.56 -6.48
N SER A 234 -21.82 24.68 -7.47
CA SER A 234 -22.82 23.62 -7.48
C SER A 234 -22.79 22.90 -6.14
N GLU A 235 -23.94 22.81 -5.46
CA GLU A 235 -24.03 22.16 -4.16
C GLU A 235 -23.30 20.81 -4.22
N PRO A 236 -22.36 20.57 -3.32
CA PRO A 236 -21.58 19.36 -3.38
C PRO A 236 -22.44 18.13 -3.14
N PRO A 237 -22.05 16.97 -3.71
CA PRO A 237 -22.78 15.73 -3.50
C PRO A 237 -22.75 15.34 -2.02
N LYS A 238 -23.91 15.31 -1.37
CA LYS A 238 -24.07 14.89 0.04
C LYS A 238 -24.69 13.49 0.12
N GLY A 239 -24.36 12.74 1.18
CA GLY A 239 -24.91 11.41 1.42
C GLY A 239 -24.51 10.38 0.36
N VAL A 240 -23.26 10.44 -0.07
CA VAL A 240 -22.67 9.51 -1.03
C VAL A 240 -21.51 8.82 -0.35
N VAL A 241 -21.47 7.50 -0.43
CA VAL A 241 -20.29 6.73 -0.06
C VAL A 241 -19.36 6.68 -1.25
N ALA A 242 -18.28 7.45 -1.21
CA ALA A 242 -17.26 7.49 -2.25
C ALA A 242 -15.98 6.80 -1.75
N LEU A 243 -15.93 5.48 -1.84
CA LEU A 243 -14.84 4.69 -1.25
C LEU A 243 -13.71 4.47 -2.24
N ARG A 244 -12.47 4.67 -1.77
CA ARG A 244 -11.22 4.42 -2.48
C ARG A 244 -10.42 3.33 -1.78
N VAL A 245 -9.86 2.40 -2.57
CA VAL A 245 -8.95 1.36 -2.10
C VAL A 245 -7.60 1.50 -2.80
N HIS A 246 -6.54 1.54 -2.03
CA HIS A 246 -5.16 1.65 -2.49
C HIS A 246 -4.42 0.33 -2.39
N TYR A 247 -3.71 -0.04 -3.45
CA TYR A 247 -2.80 -1.18 -3.46
C TYR A 247 -1.42 -0.78 -3.99
N PRO A 248 -0.34 -0.88 -3.18
CA PRO A 248 1.00 -0.63 -3.67
C PRO A 248 1.42 -1.81 -4.55
N ALA A 249 1.40 -1.62 -5.86
CA ALA A 249 1.88 -2.62 -6.80
C ALA A 249 3.38 -2.43 -7.05
N GLN A 250 4.18 -3.44 -6.68
CA GLN A 250 5.62 -3.42 -6.85
C GLN A 250 6.04 -4.59 -7.73
N SER A 251 7.00 -4.36 -8.63
CA SER A 251 7.52 -5.38 -9.52
C SER A 251 8.65 -6.14 -8.87
N THR A 252 8.60 -7.47 -8.93
CA THR A 252 9.70 -8.37 -8.56
C THR A 252 10.76 -8.50 -9.66
N TRP A 253 10.54 -7.93 -10.85
CA TRP A 253 11.37 -8.12 -12.03
C TRP A 253 11.90 -6.83 -12.65
N LEU A 254 11.17 -5.73 -12.51
CA LEU A 254 11.52 -4.44 -13.07
C LEU A 254 12.05 -3.53 -11.97
N SER A 255 13.17 -2.88 -12.24
CA SER A 255 13.76 -1.89 -11.34
C SER A 255 13.31 -0.48 -11.70
N SER A 256 13.33 0.40 -10.71
CA SER A 256 12.96 1.80 -10.88
C SER A 256 14.19 2.62 -11.29
N TYR A 257 14.01 3.49 -12.28
CA TYR A 257 15.04 4.41 -12.79
C TYR A 257 14.52 5.84 -12.76
N GLN A 258 15.42 6.81 -12.69
CA GLN A 258 15.07 8.23 -12.70
C GLN A 258 14.46 8.61 -14.05
N ASP A 259 13.40 9.41 -14.04
CA ASP A 259 12.89 9.98 -15.29
C ASP A 259 13.81 11.11 -15.74
N ARG A 260 14.26 11.06 -17.01
CA ARG A 260 15.07 12.10 -17.63
C ARG A 260 14.36 12.78 -18.80
N GLY A 261 13.06 12.53 -18.93
CA GLY A 261 12.26 12.96 -20.05
C GLY A 261 12.19 11.91 -21.17
N ALA A 262 11.28 12.16 -22.12
CA ALA A 262 10.99 11.23 -23.19
C ALA A 262 12.24 10.90 -24.02
N PHE A 263 12.48 9.60 -24.23
CA PHE A 263 13.58 9.06 -25.04
C PHE A 263 14.99 9.35 -24.52
N VAL A 264 15.14 9.87 -23.30
CA VAL A 264 16.46 9.99 -22.65
C VAL A 264 16.78 8.69 -21.95
N SER A 265 17.96 8.13 -22.23
CA SER A 265 18.39 6.90 -21.56
C SER A 265 18.63 7.17 -20.07
N ASN A 266 17.98 6.39 -19.23
CA ASN A 266 18.08 6.44 -17.78
C ASN A 266 18.58 5.11 -17.18
N GLY A 267 19.00 4.15 -18.01
CA GLY A 267 19.43 2.82 -17.54
C GLY A 267 20.68 2.84 -16.65
N GLY A 268 21.43 3.95 -16.64
CA GLY A 268 22.56 4.17 -15.74
C GLY A 268 22.22 4.84 -14.42
N ASP A 269 20.95 5.22 -14.19
CA ASP A 269 20.54 6.08 -13.08
C ASP A 269 19.36 5.45 -12.32
N PRO A 270 19.61 4.34 -11.61
CA PRO A 270 18.58 3.68 -10.82
C PRO A 270 18.11 4.55 -9.67
N ASN A 271 16.87 4.34 -9.23
CA ASN A 271 16.38 4.90 -7.98
C ASN A 271 16.91 4.04 -6.84
N VAL A 272 17.94 4.56 -6.19
CA VAL A 272 18.63 3.91 -5.09
C VAL A 272 17.77 3.96 -3.82
N ALA A 273 17.78 2.88 -3.03
CA ALA A 273 17.01 2.77 -1.80
C ALA A 273 17.74 3.46 -0.62
N ILE A 274 17.26 4.64 -0.23
CA ILE A 274 17.81 5.44 0.88
C ILE A 274 16.65 5.87 1.79
N ASP A 275 16.27 4.99 2.73
CA ASP A 275 15.15 5.23 3.63
C ASP A 275 15.39 6.44 4.55
N ASP A 276 16.63 6.68 4.99
CA ASP A 276 16.99 7.80 5.89
C ASP A 276 16.77 9.19 5.29
N ALA A 277 16.63 9.28 3.96
CA ALA A 277 16.44 10.53 3.26
C ALA A 277 14.98 10.77 2.86
N VAL A 278 14.08 9.81 3.12
CA VAL A 278 12.66 9.91 2.77
C VAL A 278 11.99 11.04 3.56
N GLU A 279 11.27 11.91 2.85
CA GLU A 279 10.56 13.05 3.42
C GLU A 279 9.05 12.81 3.28
N SER A 280 8.30 12.98 4.38
CA SER A 280 6.84 12.92 4.36
C SER A 280 6.25 14.31 4.16
N LEU A 281 5.30 14.43 3.23
CA LEU A 281 4.59 15.67 2.92
C LEU A 281 3.42 15.94 3.88
N ASN A 282 2.83 14.89 4.45
CA ASN A 282 1.70 14.92 5.37
C ASN A 282 1.98 14.01 6.60
N PRO A 283 2.98 14.33 7.43
CA PRO A 283 3.36 13.50 8.57
C PRO A 283 2.22 13.30 9.58
N GLU A 284 1.27 14.22 9.66
CA GLU A 284 0.07 14.17 10.49
C GLU A 284 -0.94 13.06 10.09
N ALA A 285 -0.94 12.62 8.83
CA ALA A 285 -1.81 11.53 8.36
C ALA A 285 -1.28 10.13 8.75
N MET A 286 -0.09 10.06 9.34
CA MET A 286 0.52 8.80 9.75
C MET A 286 -0.17 8.24 11.00
N LYS A 287 -0.82 7.06 10.91
CA LYS A 287 -1.62 6.44 11.99
C LYS A 287 -0.79 5.68 13.04
N GLY A 288 0.52 5.90 13.08
CA GLY A 288 1.42 5.15 13.94
C GLY A 288 2.84 5.70 13.92
N SER A 289 3.77 4.93 14.46
CA SER A 289 5.20 5.25 14.40
C SER A 289 5.93 4.26 13.51
N LEU A 290 6.90 4.77 12.74
CA LEU A 290 7.77 3.92 11.93
C LEU A 290 8.58 3.00 12.85
N HIS A 291 8.74 1.75 12.45
CA HIS A 291 9.71 0.89 13.09
C HIS A 291 11.13 1.39 12.81
N ASP A 292 11.99 1.36 13.83
CA ASP A 292 13.45 1.38 13.66
C ASP A 292 14.00 -0.03 13.38
N SER A 293 13.13 -0.95 12.94
CA SER A 293 13.51 -2.30 12.59
C SER A 293 14.45 -2.29 11.41
N LYS A 294 15.49 -3.13 11.51
CA LYS A 294 16.26 -3.49 10.34
C LYS A 294 15.42 -4.49 9.54
N PRO A 295 15.31 -4.35 8.22
CA PRO A 295 14.73 -5.41 7.42
C PRO A 295 15.52 -6.69 7.63
N LEU A 296 14.89 -7.85 7.48
CA LEU A 296 15.61 -9.12 7.53
C LEU A 296 16.66 -9.12 6.41
N VAL A 297 17.89 -8.99 6.86
CA VAL A 297 19.07 -9.00 6.03
C VAL A 297 19.45 -10.46 5.83
N LEU A 298 19.30 -10.96 4.60
CA LEU A 298 19.92 -12.22 4.21
C LEU A 298 21.39 -11.96 3.92
N GLU A 299 22.30 -12.68 4.56
CA GLU A 299 23.67 -12.74 4.07
C GLU A 299 23.69 -13.49 2.74
N ASN A 300 24.16 -12.83 1.67
CA ASN A 300 24.42 -13.51 0.41
C ASN A 300 25.59 -14.50 0.58
N ALA A 301 25.88 -15.29 -0.46
CA ALA A 301 26.98 -16.26 -0.44
C ALA A 301 28.38 -15.61 -0.28
N LEU A 302 28.48 -14.28 -0.30
CA LEU A 302 29.70 -13.49 -0.08
C LEU A 302 29.76 -12.87 1.33
N GLY A 303 28.76 -13.13 2.19
CA GLY A 303 28.67 -12.59 3.54
C GLY A 303 28.18 -11.14 3.58
N GLU A 304 27.58 -10.64 2.49
CA GLU A 304 27.03 -9.29 2.45
C GLU A 304 25.55 -9.30 2.82
N SER A 305 25.18 -8.34 3.63
CA SER A 305 23.82 -8.04 4.03
C SER A 305 22.94 -7.62 2.85
N VAL A 306 22.00 -8.47 2.42
CA VAL A 306 21.05 -8.22 1.33
C VAL A 306 19.63 -8.14 1.86
N TYR A 307 18.91 -7.12 1.39
CA TYR A 307 17.50 -6.89 1.70
C TYR A 307 16.59 -8.04 1.22
N ALA A 308 15.74 -8.58 2.09
CA ALA A 308 14.72 -9.57 1.72
C ALA A 308 13.37 -8.92 1.40
N GLY A 309 12.98 -8.91 0.12
CA GLY A 309 11.59 -8.71 -0.32
C GLY A 309 11.31 -7.47 -1.16
N THR A 310 10.27 -7.52 -1.98
CA THR A 310 9.84 -6.32 -2.71
C THR A 310 9.16 -5.33 -1.79
N TYR A 311 8.48 -5.75 -0.73
CA TYR A 311 7.51 -4.93 0.02
C TYR A 311 7.96 -4.41 1.38
N GLY A 312 9.18 -4.69 1.81
CA GLY A 312 9.59 -4.24 3.15
C GLY A 312 10.47 -2.97 3.12
N GLY A 313 11.23 -2.78 4.19
CA GLY A 313 11.97 -1.56 4.52
C GLY A 313 11.13 -0.72 5.46
N LYS A 314 11.73 0.32 6.04
CA LYS A 314 11.07 1.17 7.06
C LYS A 314 9.75 1.75 6.56
N TYR A 315 9.70 2.05 5.27
CA TYR A 315 8.52 2.59 4.60
C TYR A 315 7.78 1.55 3.75
N GLY A 316 8.18 0.27 3.70
CA GLY A 316 7.58 -0.69 2.76
C GLY A 316 7.83 -0.36 1.27
N LEU A 317 8.86 0.44 0.98
CA LEU A 317 9.21 0.90 -0.36
C LEU A 317 10.06 -0.09 -1.16
N GLY A 318 10.56 -1.13 -0.49
CA GLY A 318 11.17 -2.26 -1.14
C GLY A 318 12.59 -2.08 -1.64
N ILE A 319 13.22 -3.22 -1.92
CA ILE A 319 14.48 -3.30 -2.65
C ILE A 319 14.45 -4.53 -3.58
N HIS A 320 15.01 -4.38 -4.77
CA HIS A 320 15.22 -5.49 -5.68
C HIS A 320 16.43 -6.32 -5.23
N GLY A 321 16.19 -7.47 -4.60
CA GLY A 321 17.25 -8.30 -3.99
C GLY A 321 18.33 -8.82 -4.96
N ALA A 322 18.06 -8.85 -6.27
CA ALA A 322 19.06 -9.19 -7.28
C ALA A 322 19.98 -8.02 -7.69
N MET A 323 19.65 -6.78 -7.28
CA MET A 323 20.35 -5.57 -7.70
C MET A 323 20.86 -4.78 -6.49
N THR A 324 21.77 -5.40 -5.73
CA THR A 324 22.37 -4.84 -4.51
C THR A 324 23.88 -4.67 -4.59
N SER A 325 24.47 -4.80 -5.79
CA SER A 325 25.92 -4.69 -5.95
C SER A 325 26.39 -3.26 -5.62
N PRO A 326 27.46 -3.10 -4.82
CA PRO A 326 28.00 -1.78 -4.46
C PRO A 326 28.41 -0.94 -5.68
N GLU A 327 28.77 -1.58 -6.80
CA GLU A 327 29.06 -0.89 -8.06
C GLU A 327 27.83 -0.19 -8.66
N LEU A 328 26.63 -0.71 -8.39
CA LEU A 328 25.36 -0.16 -8.87
C LEU A 328 24.71 0.80 -7.87
N THR A 329 24.94 0.60 -6.57
CA THR A 329 24.21 1.27 -5.49
C THR A 329 25.07 2.24 -4.70
N GLY A 330 26.39 2.24 -4.91
CA GLY A 330 27.32 3.02 -4.11
C GLY A 330 27.30 2.58 -2.65
N SER A 331 26.88 3.49 -1.75
CA SER A 331 26.75 3.24 -0.32
C SER A 331 25.36 2.77 0.12
N ALA A 332 24.43 2.62 -0.83
CA ALA A 332 23.05 2.29 -0.50
C ALA A 332 22.77 0.80 -0.56
N ILE A 333 21.66 0.42 0.08
CA ILE A 333 21.31 -0.97 0.37
C ILE A 333 20.84 -1.72 -0.90
N GLY A 334 20.37 -1.00 -1.92
CA GLY A 334 19.94 -1.60 -3.17
C GLY A 334 19.20 -0.65 -4.11
N ILE A 335 18.60 -1.20 -5.17
CA ILE A 335 17.76 -0.45 -6.11
C ILE A 335 16.29 -0.68 -5.78
N ARG A 336 15.47 0.38 -5.84
CA ARG A 336 14.01 0.31 -5.66
C ARG A 336 13.35 -0.49 -6.80
N PRO A 337 12.34 -1.32 -6.50
CA PRO A 337 11.53 -1.95 -7.54
C PRO A 337 10.69 -0.90 -8.29
N TYR A 338 10.37 -1.18 -9.57
CA TYR A 338 9.37 -0.41 -10.29
C TYR A 338 8.02 -0.56 -9.59
N ARG A 339 7.40 0.56 -9.25
CA ARG A 339 6.21 0.60 -8.39
C ARG A 339 5.19 1.61 -8.87
N ARG A 340 3.92 1.29 -8.64
CA ARG A 340 2.75 2.16 -8.83
C ARG A 340 1.76 1.88 -7.71
N VAL A 341 1.00 2.88 -7.29
CA VAL A 341 -0.18 2.63 -6.45
C VAL A 341 -1.35 2.44 -7.39
N LEU A 342 -1.94 1.25 -7.38
CA LEU A 342 -3.19 0.97 -8.07
C LEU A 342 -4.31 1.46 -7.17
N VAL A 343 -5.23 2.20 -7.76
CA VAL A 343 -6.33 2.80 -7.03
C VAL A 343 -7.62 2.33 -7.68
N SER A 344 -8.59 1.94 -6.86
CA SER A 344 -9.94 1.64 -7.31
C SER A 344 -10.96 2.36 -6.47
N HIS A 345 -12.04 2.74 -7.12
CA HIS A 345 -13.09 3.60 -6.60
C HIS A 345 -14.44 2.94 -6.79
N ALA A 346 -15.34 3.18 -5.85
CA ALA A 346 -16.74 2.85 -5.97
C ALA A 346 -17.59 3.92 -5.30
N ILE A 347 -18.69 4.28 -5.95
CA ILE A 347 -19.56 5.37 -5.51
C ILE A 347 -20.98 4.82 -5.40
N PHE A 348 -21.55 4.91 -4.20
CA PHE A 348 -22.92 4.48 -3.90
C PHE A 348 -23.66 5.58 -3.15
N ARG A 349 -24.97 5.66 -3.36
CA ARG A 349 -25.81 6.57 -2.56
C ARG A 349 -26.05 5.96 -1.20
N ARG A 350 -25.83 6.74 -0.14
CA ARG A 350 -26.08 6.34 1.23
C ARG A 350 -27.59 6.28 1.48
N GLU A 351 -28.03 5.19 2.10
CA GLU A 351 -29.40 5.02 2.55
C GLU A 351 -29.52 5.59 3.98
N VAL A 352 -30.49 6.49 4.18
CA VAL A 352 -30.77 7.05 5.51
C VAL A 352 -31.89 6.25 6.14
N PHE A 353 -31.56 5.55 7.22
CA PHE A 353 -32.54 4.82 8.00
C PHE A 353 -33.09 5.75 9.08
N LEU A 354 -34.33 6.21 8.89
CA LEU A 354 -35.04 6.91 9.94
C LEU A 354 -35.29 5.93 11.10
N PRO A 355 -35.12 6.34 12.37
CA PRO A 355 -35.46 5.48 13.50
C PRO A 355 -36.94 5.08 13.37
N SER A 356 -37.23 3.78 13.51
CA SER A 356 -38.60 3.30 13.48
C SER A 356 -39.39 4.04 14.55
N THR A 357 -40.36 4.84 14.13
CA THR A 357 -41.41 5.34 15.02
C THR A 357 -42.30 4.16 15.41
N GLU A 358 -41.80 3.27 16.27
CA GLU A 358 -42.68 2.40 17.03
C GLU A 358 -43.46 3.30 17.99
N ALA A 359 -44.76 3.33 17.76
CA ALA A 359 -45.71 4.12 18.50
C ALA A 359 -45.61 3.80 19.99
N THR A 360 -45.31 4.83 20.78
CA THR A 360 -45.60 4.84 22.21
C THR A 360 -47.09 4.46 22.40
N PRO A 361 -47.41 3.46 23.25
CA PRO A 361 -48.77 2.94 23.41
C PRO A 361 -49.78 3.96 23.93
#